data_AF-A0ABD0UV15-F1
#
_entry.id   AF-A0ABD0UV15-F1
#
_cell.length_a   1.000
_cell.length_b   1.000
_cell.length_c   1.000
_cell.angle_alpha   90.00
_cell.angle_beta   90.00
_cell.angle_gamma   90.00
#
_symmetry.space_group_name_H-M   'P 1'
#
loop_
_entity.id
_entity.type
_entity.pdbx_description
1 polymer ?
#
loop_
_entity_poly.entity_id
_entity_poly.type
_entity_poly.pdbx_seq_one_letter_code
_entity_poly.pdbx_strand_id
1 'polypeptide(L)' 'MADPEQDHEFVYNEQGHADILNSPFFDINSEVDQTVEEYVERIVFTLATAIDDQLSFVQWQLVSKS' A
#
# COMPACT_ATOMS: atom_id res chain seq x y z
N MET A 1 3.28 -19.37 5.67
CA MET A 1 2.34 -19.49 4.54
C MET A 1 1.43 -18.29 4.66
N ALA A 2 1.57 -17.32 3.77
CA ALA A 2 0.74 -16.12 3.80
C ALA A 2 -0.70 -16.53 3.45
N ASP A 3 -1.66 -15.94 4.16
CA ASP A 3 -3.08 -16.20 4.00
C ASP A 3 -3.53 -15.73 2.59
N PRO A 4 -4.09 -16.61 1.73
CA PRO A 4 -4.39 -16.27 0.35
C PRO A 4 -5.59 -15.32 0.16
N GLU A 5 -6.27 -14.87 1.22
CA GLU A 5 -7.46 -14.02 1.12
C GLU A 5 -7.19 -12.49 1.12
N GLN A 6 -5.95 -12.04 1.34
CA GLN A 6 -5.62 -10.61 1.28
C GLN A 6 -4.24 -10.36 0.67
N ASP A 7 -4.03 -10.84 -0.55
CA ASP A 7 -2.99 -10.23 -1.37
C ASP A 7 -3.54 -8.89 -1.86
N HIS A 8 -3.27 -7.81 -1.14
CA HIS A 8 -3.67 -6.44 -1.50
C HIS A 8 -3.00 -5.95 -2.81
N GLU A 9 -2.43 -6.87 -3.60
CA GLU A 9 -1.84 -6.69 -4.92
C GLU A 9 -0.78 -5.58 -4.95
N PHE A 10 -0.13 -5.37 -3.79
CA PHE A 10 1.00 -4.47 -3.71
C PHE A 10 2.14 -5.04 -4.55
N VAL A 11 2.53 -4.26 -5.56
CA VAL A 11 3.78 -4.48 -6.28
C VAL A 11 4.89 -3.85 -5.45
N TYR A 12 6.00 -4.57 -5.27
CA TYR A 12 7.17 -4.05 -4.57
C TYR A 12 8.32 -3.83 -5.54
N ASN A 13 9.06 -2.75 -5.35
CA ASN A 13 10.29 -2.52 -6.09
C ASN A 13 11.45 -3.36 -5.55
N GLU A 14 12.62 -3.26 -6.20
CA GLU A 14 13.83 -3.99 -5.82
C GLU A 14 14.34 -3.69 -4.39
N GLN A 15 13.88 -2.58 -3.79
CA GLN A 15 14.21 -2.19 -2.41
C GLN A 15 13.18 -2.67 -1.39
N GLY A 16 12.11 -3.36 -1.83
CA GLY A 16 11.03 -3.83 -0.97
C GLY A 16 10.04 -2.74 -0.56
N HIS A 17 10.05 -1.57 -1.22
CA HIS A 17 9.03 -0.54 -1.03
C HIS A 17 7.85 -0.77 -1.97
N ALA A 18 6.65 -0.37 -1.55
CA ALA A 18 5.47 -0.37 -2.41
C ALA A 18 5.73 0.48 -3.66
N ASP A 19 5.70 -0.17 -4.82
CA ASP A 19 5.80 0.44 -6.12
C ASP A 19 4.41 0.89 -6.56
N ILE A 20 4.03 2.08 -6.10
CA ILE A 20 2.71 2.66 -6.38
C ILE A 20 2.45 2.70 -7.88
N LEU A 21 3.42 3.07 -8.70
CA LEU A 21 3.24 3.27 -10.15
C LEU A 21 2.87 1.98 -10.90
N ASN A 22 3.35 0.84 -10.42
CA ASN A 22 3.04 -0.48 -10.99
C ASN A 22 1.93 -1.21 -10.22
N SER A 23 1.41 -0.61 -9.15
CA SER A 23 0.36 -1.17 -8.32
C SER A 23 -1.03 -0.74 -8.81
N PRO A 24 -2.09 -1.55 -8.55
CA PRO A 24 -3.48 -1.17 -8.81
C PRO A 24 -3.94 0.12 -8.11
N PHE A 25 -3.18 0.63 -7.12
CA PHE A 25 -3.45 1.96 -6.56
C PHE A 25 -3.18 3.10 -7.54
N PHE A 26 -2.34 2.89 -8.56
CA PHE A 26 -2.07 3.87 -9.61
C PHE A 26 -3.10 3.82 -10.74
N ASP A 27 -4.25 4.41 -10.42
CA ASP A 27 -5.36 4.61 -11.35
C ASP A 27 -5.69 6.11 -11.41
N ILE A 28 -5.15 6.82 -12.41
CA ILE A 28 -5.44 8.25 -12.62
C ILE A 28 -6.72 8.36 -13.44
N ASN A 29 -7.73 9.02 -12.88
CA ASN A 29 -8.95 9.36 -13.57
C ASN A 29 -8.94 10.86 -13.88
N SER A 30 -8.68 11.23 -15.13
CA SER A 30 -8.58 12.63 -15.57
C SER A 30 -9.88 13.45 -15.43
N GLU A 31 -11.03 12.79 -15.21
CA GLU A 31 -12.30 13.49 -14.95
C GLU A 31 -12.44 13.94 -13.49
N VAL A 32 -11.74 13.26 -12.57
CA VAL A 32 -11.84 13.47 -11.11
C VAL A 32 -10.53 14.04 -10.55
N ASP A 33 -9.39 13.59 -11.03
CA ASP A 33 -8.05 13.94 -10.58
C ASP A 33 -7.48 15.07 -11.44
N GLN A 34 -7.96 16.30 -11.22
CA GLN A 34 -7.49 17.47 -11.97
C GLN A 34 -6.08 17.88 -11.51
N THR A 35 -5.70 17.47 -10.31
CA THR A 35 -4.39 17.69 -9.70
C THR A 35 -3.84 16.42 -9.07
N VAL A 36 -2.52 16.40 -8.84
CA VAL A 36 -1.86 15.32 -8.09
C VAL A 36 -2.40 15.23 -6.66
N GLU A 37 -2.76 16.35 -6.05
CA GLU A 37 -3.29 16.40 -4.69
C GLU A 37 -4.65 15.70 -4.59
N GLU A 38 -5.58 15.98 -5.51
CA GLU A 38 -6.90 15.32 -5.56
C GLU A 38 -6.78 13.80 -5.77
N TYR A 39 -5.85 13.36 -6.62
CA TYR A 39 -5.55 11.95 -6.79
C TYR A 39 -5.07 11.32 -5.47
N VAL A 40 -4.10 11.96 -4.81
CA VAL A 40 -3.56 11.47 -3.53
C VAL A 40 -4.66 11.41 -2.47
N GLU A 41 -5.47 12.46 -2.33
CA GLU A 41 -6.60 12.50 -1.40
C GLU A 41 -7.62 11.38 -1.67
N ARG A 42 -7.84 11.03 -2.94
CA ARG A 42 -8.75 9.93 -3.29
C ARG A 42 -8.19 8.57 -2.87
N ILE A 43 -6.92 8.31 -3.14
CA ILE A 43 -6.32 6.99 -2.88
C ILE A 43 -5.85 6.81 -1.43
N VAL A 44 -5.60 7.90 -0.69
CA VAL A 44 -4.95 7.85 0.63
C VAL A 44 -5.73 7.00 1.63
N PHE A 45 -7.07 7.07 1.58
CA PHE A 45 -7.91 6.31 2.50
C PHE A 45 -7.79 4.81 2.25
N THR A 46 -7.96 4.37 1.01
CA THR A 46 -7.86 2.96 0.62
C THR A 46 -6.43 2.44 0.82
N LEU A 47 -5.43 3.25 0.49
CA LEU A 47 -4.03 2.91 0.66
C LEU A 47 -3.66 2.74 2.14
N ALA A 48 -4.13 3.65 3.01
CA ALA A 48 -3.90 3.54 4.46
C ALA A 48 -4.52 2.26 5.03
N THR A 49 -5.75 1.93 4.66
CA THR A 49 -6.39 0.67 5.10
C THR A 49 -5.61 -0.55 4.65
N ALA A 50 -5.17 -0.60 3.40
CA ALA A 50 -4.40 -1.74 2.89
C ALA A 50 -3.02 -1.87 3.55
N ILE A 51 -2.36 -0.75 3.89
CA ILE A 51 -1.10 -0.76 4.66
C ILE A 51 -1.34 -1.25 6.09
N ASP A 52 -2.38 -0.78 6.77
CA ASP A 52 -2.71 -1.19 8.14
C ASP A 52 -3.03 -2.69 8.21
N ASP A 53 -3.79 -3.21 7.24
CA ASP A 53 -4.06 -4.65 7.12
C ASP A 53 -2.75 -5.43 6.93
N GLN A 54 -1.86 -5.01 6.03
CA GLN A 54 -0.54 -5.65 5.87
C GLN A 54 0.32 -5.60 7.14
N LEU A 55 0.32 -4.47 7.86
CA LEU A 55 1.07 -4.33 9.11
C LEU A 55 0.48 -5.18 10.23
N SER A 56 -0.82 -5.48 10.21
CA SER A 56 -1.44 -6.39 11.18
C SER A 56 -0.91 -7.84 11.06
N PHE A 57 -0.44 -8.23 9.88
CA PHE A 57 0.26 -9.50 9.65
C PHE A 57 1.74 -9.48 10.07
N VAL A 58 2.32 -8.30 10.30
CA VAL A 58 3.70 -8.18 10.78
C VAL A 58 3.71 -8.49 12.29
N GLN A 59 4.22 -9.67 12.66
CA GLN A 59 4.56 -9.95 14.05
C GLN A 59 5.62 -8.95 14.54
N TRP A 60 5.21 -8.02 15.40
CA TRP A 60 6.13 -7.12 16.09
C TRP A 60 7.13 -7.94 16.92
N GLN A 61 8.37 -8.08 16.43
CA GLN A 61 9.45 -8.66 17.18
C GLN A 61 10.15 -7.57 18.00
N LEU A 62 9.94 -7.60 19.32
CA LEU A 62 10.74 -6.82 20.27
C LEU A 62 12.17 -7.39 20.28
N VAL A 63 13.07 -6.74 19.55
CA VAL A 63 14.49 -7.11 19.54
C VAL A 63 15.16 -6.43 20.73
N SER A 64 15.32 -7.18 21.82
CA SER A 64 16.19 -6.78 22.94
C SER A 64 17.65 -6.84 22.47
N LYS A 65 18.37 -5.72 22.55
CA LYS A 65 19.81 -5.68 22.29
C LYS A 65 20.55 -5.90 23.61
N SER A 66 21.20 -7.06 23.74
CA SER A 66 22.11 -7.39 24.84
C SER A 66 23.48 -6.74 24.67
#